data_AF-A0A7S1NFS0-F1
#
_entry.id   AF-A0A7S1NFS0-F1
#
_cell.length_a   1.000
_cell.length_b   1.000
_cell.length_c   1.000
_cell.angle_alpha   90.00
_cell.angle_beta   90.00
_cell.angle_gamma   90.00
#
_symmetry.space_group_name_H-M   'P 1'
#
loop_
_entity.id
_entity.type
_entity.pdbx_description
1 polymer ?
#
loop_
_entity_poly.entity_id
_entity_poly.type
_entity_poly.pdbx_seq_one_letter_code
_entity_poly.pdbx_strand_id
1 'polypeptide(L)'
;DLDEHLRVAMQHEGPNLLVLGAALHTPRDRRLAESVQRVVCQDPGAQWSRRLWFLYEWLTLERLPLAAAPADLPYIDVLDPAEYFTSLPIESARHRVRDNLLGCRNFCPTVRRTRALQAHSARHYGRQAEDLLQQHPETLTRDYSYDMVLQETVHSMRIEGVHYQSVDIPTLIGTLVQHGNLDDLHWNEDSITQYVLPALMGASNLP
;
A
#
# COMPACT_ATOMS: atom_id res chain seq x y z
N ASP A 1 32.84 -6.51 1.84
CA ASP A 1 32.29 -7.87 1.77
C ASP A 1 30.76 -7.75 1.79
N LEU A 2 30.03 -8.53 0.99
CA LEU A 2 28.58 -8.39 0.85
C LEU A 2 27.85 -8.76 2.15
N ASP A 3 28.35 -9.77 2.86
CA ASP A 3 27.83 -10.24 4.14
C ASP A 3 27.80 -9.13 5.18
N GLU A 4 28.91 -8.38 5.26
CA GLU A 4 29.07 -7.28 6.19
C GLU A 4 28.12 -6.12 5.86
N HIS A 5 27.93 -5.82 4.57
CA HIS A 5 26.95 -4.81 4.15
C HIS A 5 25.51 -5.23 4.50
N LEU A 6 25.15 -6.50 4.29
CA LEU A 6 23.82 -7.03 4.65
C LEU A 6 23.59 -6.95 6.17
N ARG A 7 24.59 -7.33 6.95
CA ARG A 7 24.55 -7.26 8.41
C ARG A 7 24.34 -5.83 8.88
N VAL A 8 25.16 -4.89 8.39
CA VAL A 8 25.09 -3.47 8.76
C VAL A 8 23.74 -2.86 8.37
N ALA A 9 23.29 -3.09 7.13
CA ALA A 9 22.00 -2.57 6.67
C ALA A 9 20.85 -3.08 7.55
N MET A 10 20.79 -4.39 7.82
CA MET A 10 19.71 -4.97 8.61
C MET A 10 19.76 -4.59 10.10
N GLN A 11 20.95 -4.38 10.67
CA GLN A 11 21.11 -4.04 12.09
C GLN A 11 20.91 -2.55 12.38
N HIS A 12 21.30 -1.66 11.47
CA HIS A 12 21.30 -0.23 11.71
C HIS A 12 20.19 0.52 10.96
N GLU A 13 19.86 0.11 9.74
CA GLU A 13 18.84 0.78 8.92
C GLU A 13 17.49 0.06 8.97
N GLY A 14 17.51 -1.24 9.30
CA GLY A 14 16.33 -2.10 9.26
C GLY A 14 15.96 -2.51 7.83
N PRO A 15 14.80 -3.16 7.64
CA PRO A 15 14.39 -3.69 6.35
C PRO A 15 13.89 -2.57 5.42
N ASN A 16 14.79 -1.94 4.68
CA ASN A 16 14.42 -1.02 3.60
C ASN A 16 13.95 -1.82 2.37
N LEU A 17 12.63 -2.03 2.25
CA LEU A 17 12.05 -2.84 1.17
C LEU A 17 12.30 -2.27 -0.23
N LEU A 18 12.48 -0.95 -0.37
CA LEU A 18 12.79 -0.34 -1.66
C LEU A 18 14.21 -0.75 -2.12
N VAL A 19 15.18 -0.60 -1.22
CA VAL A 19 16.58 -0.96 -1.50
C VAL A 19 16.73 -2.46 -1.68
N LEU A 20 16.14 -3.24 -0.78
CA LEU A 20 16.14 -4.71 -0.88
C LEU A 20 15.42 -5.17 -2.15
N GLY A 21 14.25 -4.62 -2.45
CA GLY A 21 13.50 -4.93 -3.67
C GLY A 21 14.29 -4.63 -4.94
N ALA A 22 14.96 -3.46 -5.01
CA ALA A 22 15.80 -3.10 -6.15
C ALA A 22 17.05 -3.99 -6.27
N ALA A 23 17.71 -4.29 -5.15
CA ALA A 23 18.88 -5.17 -5.14
C ALA A 23 18.51 -6.61 -5.56
N LEU A 24 17.34 -7.10 -5.10
CA LEU A 24 16.89 -8.47 -5.28
C LEU A 24 16.15 -8.70 -6.61
N HIS A 25 15.59 -7.66 -7.25
CA HIS A 25 14.97 -7.78 -8.59
C HIS A 25 15.98 -7.97 -9.71
N THR A 26 17.28 -7.84 -9.45
CA THR A 26 18.32 -8.19 -10.43
C THR A 26 18.33 -9.71 -10.58
N PRO A 27 17.93 -10.26 -11.75
CA PRO A 27 17.69 -11.69 -11.86
C PRO A 27 18.96 -12.50 -11.57
N ARG A 28 18.89 -13.39 -10.58
CA ARG A 28 19.84 -14.49 -10.35
C ARG A 28 21.25 -14.08 -9.95
N ASP A 29 21.42 -13.09 -9.08
CA ASP A 29 22.72 -12.96 -8.40
C ASP A 29 22.88 -14.09 -7.37
N ARG A 30 23.46 -15.21 -7.84
CA ARG A 30 23.80 -16.37 -7.02
C ARG A 30 24.66 -15.98 -5.81
N ARG A 31 25.46 -14.90 -5.93
CA ARG A 31 26.30 -14.42 -4.83
C ARG A 31 25.46 -13.88 -3.67
N LEU A 32 24.32 -13.25 -3.96
CA LEU A 32 23.42 -12.74 -2.93
C LEU A 32 22.73 -13.90 -2.20
N ALA A 33 22.23 -14.89 -2.93
CA ALA A 33 21.66 -16.11 -2.33
C ALA A 33 22.67 -16.82 -1.41
N GLU A 34 23.91 -17.00 -1.89
CA GLU A 34 25.01 -17.60 -1.12
C GLU A 34 25.39 -16.77 0.11
N SER A 35 25.34 -15.44 0.00
CA SER A 35 25.63 -14.52 1.11
C SER A 35 24.53 -14.56 2.17
N VAL A 36 23.25 -14.52 1.78
CA VAL A 36 22.12 -14.68 2.70
C VAL A 36 22.19 -16.03 3.41
N GLN A 37 22.47 -17.13 2.69
CA GLN A 37 22.67 -18.44 3.32
C GLN A 37 23.80 -18.42 4.35
N ARG A 38 24.94 -17.81 4.01
CA ARG A 38 26.12 -17.77 4.89
C ARG A 38 25.83 -17.01 6.18
N VAL A 39 25.24 -15.82 6.08
CA VAL A 39 24.92 -15.00 7.27
C VAL A 39 23.85 -15.64 8.13
N VAL A 40 22.88 -16.34 7.53
CA VAL A 40 21.83 -17.05 8.28
C VAL A 40 22.40 -18.28 9.00
N CYS A 41 23.30 -19.01 8.36
CA CYS A 41 23.97 -20.15 8.99
C CYS A 41 24.93 -19.73 10.12
N GLN A 42 25.54 -18.54 10.02
CA GLN A 42 26.41 -18.01 11.07
C GLN A 42 25.63 -17.62 12.33
N ASP A 43 24.43 -17.05 12.17
CA ASP A 43 23.58 -16.65 13.29
C ASP A 43 22.08 -16.91 13.00
N PRO A 44 21.61 -18.16 13.13
CA PRO A 44 20.21 -18.51 12.87
C PRO A 44 19.26 -17.98 13.96
N GLY A 45 19.80 -17.66 15.14
CA GLY A 45 19.08 -17.13 16.30
C GLY A 45 18.92 -15.60 16.28
N ALA A 46 19.66 -14.89 15.43
CA ALA A 46 19.52 -13.45 15.28
C ALA A 46 18.21 -13.03 14.62
N GLN A 47 17.60 -11.98 15.17
CA GLN A 47 16.38 -11.40 14.61
C GLN A 47 16.61 -10.81 13.20
N TRP A 48 17.73 -10.09 13.01
CA TRP A 48 18.08 -9.48 11.73
C TRP A 48 18.31 -10.52 10.63
N SER A 49 18.95 -11.64 10.97
CA SER A 49 19.21 -12.77 10.08
C SER A 49 17.91 -13.44 9.62
N ARG A 50 16.99 -13.73 10.55
CA ARG A 50 15.68 -14.31 10.22
C ARG A 50 14.80 -13.37 9.38
N ARG A 51 14.83 -12.06 9.66
CA ARG A 51 14.15 -11.05 8.81
C ARG A 51 14.72 -11.02 7.40
N LEU A 52 16.05 -10.99 7.27
CA LEU A 52 16.72 -10.99 5.96
C LEU A 52 16.39 -12.24 5.15
N TRP A 53 16.43 -13.41 5.80
CA TRP A 53 16.06 -14.68 5.19
C TRP A 53 14.61 -14.66 4.68
N PHE A 54 13.66 -14.26 5.54
CA PHE A 54 12.26 -14.14 5.15
C PHE A 54 12.08 -13.19 3.96
N LEU A 55 12.67 -11.99 4.02
CA LEU A 55 12.54 -10.98 2.97
C LEU A 55 13.16 -11.44 1.65
N TYR A 56 14.28 -12.16 1.69
CA TYR A 56 14.86 -12.77 0.49
C TYR A 56 13.87 -13.75 -0.16
N GLU A 57 13.38 -14.75 0.58
CA GLU A 57 12.47 -15.77 0.02
C GLU A 57 11.13 -15.13 -0.42
N TRP A 58 10.66 -14.10 0.28
CA TRP A 58 9.41 -13.40 -0.02
C TRP A 58 9.50 -12.51 -1.27
N LEU A 59 10.59 -11.75 -1.43
CA LEU A 59 10.79 -10.87 -2.59
C LEU A 59 11.13 -11.65 -3.86
N THR A 60 11.95 -12.69 -3.75
CA THR A 60 12.46 -13.45 -4.90
C THR A 60 11.57 -14.63 -5.29
N LEU A 61 10.71 -15.10 -4.38
CA LEU A 61 10.02 -16.39 -4.47
C LEU A 61 10.95 -17.60 -4.56
N GLU A 62 12.25 -17.42 -4.32
CA GLU A 62 13.25 -18.48 -4.31
C GLU A 62 13.47 -18.98 -2.88
N ARG A 63 13.22 -20.28 -2.68
CA ARG A 63 13.46 -20.92 -1.38
C ARG A 63 14.93 -21.29 -1.24
N LEU A 64 15.59 -20.80 -0.20
CA LEU A 64 16.98 -21.13 0.08
C LEU A 64 17.09 -22.58 0.62
N PRO A 65 18.19 -23.31 0.36
CA PRO A 65 18.46 -24.64 0.90
C PRO A 65 18.84 -24.61 2.39
N LEU A 66 18.04 -23.93 3.21
CA LEU A 66 18.16 -23.81 4.65
C LEU A 66 17.08 -24.64 5.35
N ALA A 67 17.45 -25.28 6.47
CA ALA A 67 16.49 -25.91 7.38
C ALA A 67 15.58 -24.84 8.01
N ALA A 68 14.40 -25.24 8.49
CA ALA A 68 13.52 -24.33 9.23
C ALA A 68 14.24 -23.79 10.48
N ALA A 69 13.95 -22.55 10.86
CA ALA A 69 14.42 -21.97 12.11
C ALA A 69 14.00 -22.87 13.31
N PRO A 70 14.84 -22.96 14.35
CA PRO A 70 14.52 -23.72 15.57
C PRO A 70 13.15 -23.34 16.14
N ALA A 71 12.37 -24.35 16.52
CA ALA A 71 10.96 -24.19 16.91
C ALA A 71 10.78 -23.45 18.26
N ASP A 72 11.81 -23.46 19.10
CA ASP A 72 11.89 -22.78 20.39
C ASP A 72 12.11 -21.26 20.26
N LEU A 73 12.52 -20.77 19.09
CA LEU A 73 12.70 -19.34 18.86
C LEU A 73 11.36 -18.60 18.85
N PRO A 74 11.28 -17.39 19.44
CA PRO A 74 10.08 -16.58 19.35
C PRO A 74 9.86 -16.07 17.93
N TYR A 75 8.59 -15.86 17.59
CA TYR A 75 8.23 -15.11 16.40
C TYR A 75 8.62 -13.64 16.55
N ILE A 76 9.20 -13.09 15.49
CA ILE A 76 9.54 -11.67 15.38
C ILE A 76 8.78 -11.03 14.24
N ASP A 77 8.48 -9.75 14.36
CA ASP A 77 7.82 -9.03 13.27
C ASP A 77 8.85 -8.54 12.24
N VAL A 78 8.45 -8.46 10.96
CA VAL A 78 9.30 -7.90 9.89
C VAL A 78 9.59 -6.43 10.17
N LEU A 79 8.54 -5.64 10.38
CA LEU A 79 8.61 -4.23 10.75
C LEU A 79 8.28 -4.06 12.23
N ASP A 80 8.96 -3.15 12.92
CA ASP A 80 8.61 -2.79 14.30
C ASP A 80 7.29 -1.98 14.31
N PRO A 81 6.20 -2.46 14.93
CA PRO A 81 4.92 -1.75 14.99
C PRO A 81 4.98 -0.41 15.75
N ALA A 82 6.01 -0.19 16.58
CA ALA A 82 6.24 1.09 17.26
C ALA A 82 6.80 2.15 16.29
N GLU A 83 7.58 1.73 15.29
CA GLU A 83 8.21 2.61 14.32
C GLU A 83 7.43 2.73 13.00
N TYR A 84 6.63 1.73 12.65
CA TYR A 84 5.93 1.64 11.37
C TYR A 84 4.44 1.37 11.53
N PHE A 85 3.65 1.80 10.55
CA PHE A 85 2.29 1.29 10.37
C PHE A 85 2.37 -0.09 9.72
N THR A 86 1.63 -1.06 10.27
CA THR A 86 1.74 -2.48 9.92
C THR A 86 0.35 -3.07 9.69
N SER A 87 0.28 -4.15 8.92
CA SER A 87 -0.95 -4.90 8.69
C SER A 87 -1.19 -5.93 9.80
N LEU A 88 -2.28 -6.70 9.68
CA LEU A 88 -2.50 -7.88 10.49
C LEU A 88 -1.40 -8.92 10.15
N PRO A 89 -0.62 -9.40 11.14
CA PRO A 89 0.50 -10.28 10.89
C PRO A 89 0.09 -11.67 10.39
N ILE A 90 0.82 -12.17 9.39
CA ILE A 90 0.75 -13.56 8.91
C ILE A 90 2.02 -14.31 9.30
N GLU A 91 1.89 -15.46 9.96
CA GLU A 91 3.04 -16.20 10.46
C GLU A 91 3.77 -16.99 9.36
N SER A 92 5.08 -16.82 9.28
CA SER A 92 5.99 -17.68 8.53
C SER A 92 6.74 -18.61 9.49
N ALA A 93 6.17 -19.81 9.72
CA ALA A 93 6.72 -20.78 10.67
C ALA A 93 8.17 -21.20 10.35
N ARG A 94 8.51 -21.33 9.06
CA ARG A 94 9.86 -21.66 8.57
C ARG A 94 10.91 -20.66 9.06
N HIS A 95 10.57 -19.38 9.09
CA HIS A 95 11.48 -18.31 9.44
C HIS A 95 11.33 -17.88 10.91
N ARG A 96 10.25 -18.30 11.59
CA ARG A 96 9.81 -17.71 12.87
C ARG A 96 9.70 -16.19 12.78
N VAL A 97 9.09 -15.72 11.69
CA VAL A 97 8.84 -14.30 11.39
C VAL A 97 7.34 -14.09 11.16
N ARG A 98 6.80 -12.95 11.58
CA ARG A 98 5.45 -12.50 11.24
C ARG A 98 5.53 -11.45 10.14
N ASP A 99 4.97 -11.80 8.99
CA ASP A 99 4.76 -10.87 7.89
C ASP A 99 3.67 -9.87 8.28
N ASN A 100 4.07 -8.70 8.76
CA ASN A 100 3.19 -7.59 9.13
C ASN A 100 3.28 -6.43 8.13
N LEU A 101 3.64 -6.75 6.87
CA LEU A 101 3.78 -5.79 5.79
C LEU A 101 2.43 -5.29 5.26
N LEU A 102 2.35 -4.01 4.86
CA LEU A 102 1.09 -3.37 4.43
C LEU A 102 0.56 -3.82 3.05
N GLY A 103 1.31 -4.65 2.32
CA GLY A 103 0.97 -5.02 0.96
C GLY A 103 1.65 -6.30 0.52
N CYS A 104 1.74 -6.50 -0.79
CA CYS A 104 2.33 -7.69 -1.38
C CYS A 104 3.67 -7.37 -2.07
N ARG A 105 4.38 -8.39 -2.54
CA ARG A 105 5.67 -8.23 -3.23
C ARG A 105 5.66 -7.24 -4.41
N ASN A 106 4.53 -7.08 -5.08
CA ASN A 106 4.39 -6.16 -6.21
C ASN A 106 4.23 -4.71 -5.76
N PHE A 107 3.65 -4.50 -4.57
CA PHE A 107 3.42 -3.19 -4.00
C PHE A 107 3.31 -3.30 -2.47
N CYS A 108 4.39 -2.89 -1.78
CA CYS A 108 4.49 -2.97 -0.34
C CYS A 108 4.99 -1.63 0.24
N PRO A 109 4.09 -0.67 0.51
CA PRO A 109 4.49 0.61 1.06
C PRO A 109 5.02 0.43 2.49
N THR A 110 6.12 1.12 2.80
CA THR A 110 6.66 1.19 4.17
C THR A 110 6.40 2.58 4.73
N VAL A 111 5.52 2.68 5.72
CA VAL A 111 5.08 3.96 6.28
C VAL A 111 5.56 4.11 7.72
N ARG A 112 6.47 5.05 7.96
CA ARG A 112 6.97 5.35 9.31
C ARG A 112 5.92 6.08 10.14
N ARG A 113 5.86 5.75 11.43
CA ARG A 113 5.07 6.48 12.42
C ARG A 113 5.78 7.78 12.80
N THR A 114 5.44 8.83 12.07
CA THR A 114 5.85 10.20 12.44
C THR A 114 4.83 10.83 13.36
N ARG A 115 5.24 11.83 14.16
CA ARG A 115 4.31 12.59 15.02
C ARG A 115 3.15 13.18 14.24
N ALA A 116 3.41 13.68 13.03
CA ALA A 116 2.38 14.22 12.15
C ALA A 116 1.37 13.14 11.74
N LEU A 117 1.83 11.99 11.24
CA LEU A 117 0.94 10.90 10.82
C LEU A 117 0.17 10.30 12.01
N GLN A 118 0.79 10.19 13.18
CA GLN A 118 0.10 9.76 14.39
C GLN A 118 -1.01 10.75 14.79
N ALA A 119 -0.72 12.06 14.76
CA ALA A 119 -1.71 13.08 15.08
C ALA A 119 -2.89 13.08 14.09
N HIS A 120 -2.62 12.86 12.79
CA HIS A 120 -3.68 12.73 11.78
C HIS A 120 -4.46 11.42 11.91
N SER A 121 -3.79 10.30 12.17
CA SER A 121 -4.44 9.00 12.37
C SER A 121 -5.40 9.02 13.56
N ALA A 122 -5.03 9.71 14.65
CA ALA A 122 -5.88 9.90 15.83
C ALA A 122 -7.15 10.73 15.59
N ARG A 123 -7.28 11.42 14.44
CA ARG A 123 -8.49 12.17 14.11
C ARG A 123 -9.63 11.27 13.61
N HIS A 124 -9.34 10.03 13.20
CA HIS A 124 -10.35 9.08 12.72
C HIS A 124 -11.25 9.66 11.61
N TYR A 125 -10.64 10.19 10.55
CA TYR A 125 -11.35 10.83 9.43
C TYR A 125 -12.50 9.98 8.85
N GLY A 126 -12.35 8.66 8.77
CA GLY A 126 -13.41 7.77 8.33
C GLY A 126 -14.67 7.88 9.19
N ARG A 127 -14.53 7.90 10.52
CA ARG A 127 -15.66 8.09 11.44
C ARG A 127 -16.26 9.49 11.31
N GLN A 128 -15.42 10.52 11.17
CA GLN A 128 -15.92 11.88 10.98
C GLN A 128 -16.74 12.00 9.68
N ALA A 129 -16.30 11.32 8.62
CA ALA A 129 -17.04 11.25 7.36
C ALA A 129 -18.36 10.49 7.55
N GLU A 130 -18.35 9.31 8.19
CA GLU A 130 -19.57 8.55 8.51
C GLU A 130 -20.57 9.38 9.32
N ASP A 131 -20.11 10.06 10.38
CA ASP A 131 -20.94 10.91 11.24
C ASP A 131 -21.54 12.09 10.46
N LEU A 132 -20.78 12.67 9.54
CA LEU A 132 -21.25 13.77 8.68
C LEU A 132 -22.30 13.27 7.69
N LEU A 133 -22.10 12.11 7.06
CA LEU A 133 -23.07 11.51 6.14
C LEU A 133 -24.40 11.18 6.82
N GLN A 134 -24.37 10.78 8.10
CA GLN A 134 -25.58 10.52 8.90
C GLN A 134 -26.38 11.78 9.25
N GLN A 135 -25.77 12.97 9.22
CA GLN A 135 -26.43 14.24 9.54
C GLN A 135 -27.22 14.81 8.35
N HIS A 136 -27.10 14.22 7.17
CA HIS A 136 -27.73 14.70 5.94
C HIS A 136 -28.71 13.66 5.37
N PRO A 137 -29.76 14.12 4.66
CA PRO A 137 -30.63 13.25 3.88
C PRO A 137 -29.84 12.36 2.93
N GLU A 138 -30.26 11.10 2.82
CA GLU A 138 -29.64 10.10 1.94
C GLU A 138 -29.46 10.61 0.50
N THR A 139 -30.44 11.36 -0.02
CA THR A 139 -30.38 11.94 -1.37
C THR A 139 -29.20 12.88 -1.57
N LEU A 140 -28.91 13.76 -0.61
CA LEU A 140 -27.77 14.67 -0.68
C LEU A 140 -26.45 13.92 -0.54
N THR A 141 -26.38 12.98 0.40
CA THR A 141 -25.21 12.09 0.55
C THR A 141 -24.92 11.31 -0.72
N ARG A 142 -25.96 10.87 -1.42
CA ARG A 142 -25.87 10.18 -2.71
C ARG A 142 -25.21 11.06 -3.77
N ASP A 143 -25.75 12.27 -3.97
CA ASP A 143 -25.27 13.23 -4.97
C ASP A 143 -23.79 13.60 -4.74
N TYR A 144 -23.41 13.91 -3.50
CA TYR A 144 -22.01 14.22 -3.15
C TYR A 144 -21.05 13.02 -3.33
N SER A 145 -21.53 11.80 -3.08
CA SER A 145 -20.71 10.60 -3.28
C SER A 145 -20.34 10.44 -4.76
N TYR A 146 -21.24 10.81 -5.67
CA TYR A 146 -20.97 10.74 -7.11
C TYR A 146 -19.98 11.77 -7.59
N ASP A 147 -20.17 13.03 -7.18
CA ASP A 147 -19.22 14.10 -7.49
C ASP A 147 -17.83 13.74 -6.98
N MET A 148 -17.73 13.18 -5.77
CA MET A 148 -16.46 12.73 -5.21
C MET A 148 -15.82 11.60 -6.03
N VAL A 149 -16.59 10.58 -6.46
CA VAL A 149 -16.09 9.50 -7.32
C VAL A 149 -15.60 10.04 -8.67
N LEU A 150 -16.31 11.01 -9.24
CA LEU A 150 -15.93 11.59 -10.52
C LEU A 150 -14.64 12.41 -10.40
N GLN A 151 -14.54 13.23 -9.36
CA GLN A 151 -13.33 13.97 -9.05
C GLN A 151 -12.15 13.02 -8.84
N GLU A 152 -12.32 11.94 -8.05
CA GLU A 152 -11.27 10.94 -7.82
C GLU A 152 -10.82 10.28 -9.13
N THR A 153 -11.77 9.96 -10.00
CA THR A 153 -11.51 9.35 -11.31
C THR A 153 -10.73 10.28 -12.22
N VAL A 154 -11.10 11.57 -12.29
CA VAL A 154 -10.37 12.56 -13.10
C VAL A 154 -8.98 12.87 -12.51
N HIS A 155 -8.85 12.95 -11.19
CA HIS A 155 -7.54 13.15 -10.55
C HIS A 155 -6.62 11.96 -10.79
N SER A 156 -7.14 10.73 -10.68
CA SER A 156 -6.40 9.50 -10.99
C SER A 156 -5.92 9.47 -12.44
N MET A 157 -6.81 9.77 -13.40
CA MET A 157 -6.44 9.88 -14.82
C MET A 157 -5.32 10.89 -15.06
N ARG A 158 -5.37 12.04 -14.38
CA ARG A 158 -4.34 13.09 -14.49
C ARG A 158 -2.97 12.60 -14.00
N ILE A 159 -2.93 11.80 -12.94
CA ILE A 159 -1.69 11.19 -12.42
C ILE A 159 -1.11 10.22 -13.46
N GLU A 160 -1.97 9.45 -14.13
CA GLU A 160 -1.60 8.50 -15.20
C GLU A 160 -1.28 9.19 -16.55
N GLY A 161 -1.31 10.53 -16.61
CA GLY A 161 -1.03 11.30 -17.82
C GLY A 161 -2.14 11.25 -18.88
N VAL A 162 -3.33 10.77 -18.52
CA VAL A 162 -4.51 10.80 -19.39
C VAL A 162 -5.16 12.17 -19.30
N HIS A 163 -5.26 12.87 -20.45
CA HIS A 163 -5.84 14.19 -20.50
C HIS A 163 -7.36 14.13 -20.65
N TYR A 164 -8.07 14.92 -19.83
CA TYR A 164 -9.53 15.01 -19.83
C TYR A 164 -10.14 15.32 -21.21
N GLN A 165 -9.43 16.09 -22.04
CA GLN A 165 -9.87 16.44 -23.40
C GLN A 165 -9.98 15.24 -24.36
N SER A 166 -9.40 14.09 -24.01
CA SER A 166 -9.53 12.85 -24.78
C SER A 166 -10.60 11.89 -24.24
N VAL A 167 -11.33 12.28 -23.18
CA VAL A 167 -12.34 11.42 -22.53
C VAL A 167 -13.71 12.06 -22.66
N ASP A 168 -14.64 11.35 -23.30
CA ASP A 168 -16.05 11.73 -23.36
C ASP A 168 -16.72 11.44 -22.01
N ILE A 169 -16.91 12.49 -21.21
CA ILE A 169 -17.40 12.42 -19.83
C ILE A 169 -18.80 11.81 -19.72
N PRO A 170 -19.78 12.19 -20.58
CA PRO A 170 -21.05 11.47 -20.68
C PRO A 170 -20.90 9.96 -20.90
N THR A 171 -20.00 9.54 -21.80
CA THR A 171 -19.74 8.11 -22.05
C THR A 171 -19.07 7.44 -20.84
N LEU A 172 -18.13 8.12 -20.17
CA LEU A 172 -17.50 7.64 -18.95
C LEU A 172 -18.54 7.45 -17.83
N ILE A 173 -19.38 8.47 -17.60
CA ILE A 173 -20.46 8.42 -16.61
C ILE A 173 -21.43 7.29 -16.95
N GLY A 174 -21.86 7.16 -18.21
CA GLY A 174 -22.74 6.07 -18.64
C GLY A 174 -22.13 4.69 -18.39
N THR A 175 -20.82 4.53 -18.64
CA THR A 175 -20.09 3.28 -18.39
C THR A 175 -19.97 2.97 -16.90
N LEU A 176 -19.68 3.98 -16.08
CA LEU A 176 -19.62 3.87 -14.63
C LEU A 176 -21.00 3.51 -14.04
N VAL A 177 -22.08 4.06 -14.62
CA VAL A 177 -23.44 3.76 -14.18
C VAL A 177 -23.81 2.31 -14.47
N GLN A 178 -23.60 1.86 -15.71
CA GLN A 178 -23.91 0.52 -16.16
C GLN A 178 -23.13 -0.59 -15.44
N HIS A 179 -21.88 -0.33 -15.06
CA HIS A 179 -21.01 -1.34 -14.46
C HIS A 179 -20.80 -1.18 -12.95
N GLY A 180 -21.13 -0.01 -12.39
CA GLY A 180 -20.99 0.30 -10.97
C GLY A 180 -22.18 -0.10 -10.11
N ASN A 181 -23.22 -0.73 -10.68
CA ASN A 181 -24.50 -1.00 -10.02
C ASN A 181 -25.14 0.29 -9.47
N LEU A 182 -25.15 1.32 -10.33
CA LEU A 182 -25.63 2.66 -10.02
C LEU A 182 -26.94 2.95 -10.76
N ASP A 183 -27.82 1.97 -10.93
CA ASP A 183 -29.01 2.10 -11.79
C ASP A 183 -30.09 3.03 -11.25
N ASP A 184 -30.06 3.34 -9.95
CA ASP A 184 -30.95 4.32 -9.32
C ASP A 184 -30.54 5.79 -9.58
N LEU A 185 -29.53 6.02 -10.43
CA LEU A 185 -29.02 7.35 -10.74
C LEU A 185 -29.93 8.06 -11.75
N HIS A 186 -30.71 9.01 -11.27
CA HIS A 186 -31.37 10.00 -12.11
C HIS A 186 -30.39 11.15 -12.43
N TRP A 187 -29.44 10.93 -13.33
CA TRP A 187 -28.74 12.05 -13.96
C TRP A 187 -29.63 12.63 -15.06
N ASN A 188 -29.89 13.93 -15.02
CA ASN A 188 -30.16 14.65 -16.27
C ASN A 188 -28.82 15.24 -16.77
N GLU A 189 -28.71 15.46 -18.09
CA GLU A 189 -27.55 16.11 -18.70
C GLU A 189 -27.26 17.49 -18.08
N ASP A 190 -28.29 18.16 -17.56
CA ASP A 190 -28.19 19.46 -16.90
C ASP A 190 -27.33 19.41 -15.62
N SER A 191 -27.49 18.38 -14.77
CA SER A 191 -26.71 18.22 -13.53
C SER A 191 -25.22 17.99 -13.79
N ILE A 192 -24.89 17.20 -14.82
CA ILE A 192 -23.49 16.96 -15.25
C ILE A 192 -22.87 18.27 -15.78
N THR A 193 -23.64 19.04 -16.53
CA THR A 193 -23.16 20.29 -17.13
C THR A 193 -23.04 21.42 -16.11
N GLN A 194 -23.93 21.47 -15.12
CA GLN A 194 -24.01 22.55 -14.16
C GLN A 194 -23.05 22.41 -12.98
N TYR A 195 -22.78 21.20 -12.49
CA TYR A 195 -22.03 20.99 -11.25
C TYR A 195 -20.66 20.32 -11.48
N VAL A 196 -20.62 19.32 -12.36
CA VAL A 196 -19.45 18.48 -12.59
C VAL A 196 -18.44 19.15 -13.54
N LEU A 197 -18.90 19.60 -14.71
CA LEU A 197 -18.04 20.21 -15.73
C LEU A 197 -17.30 21.48 -15.26
N PRO A 198 -17.91 22.43 -14.52
CA PRO A 198 -17.22 23.62 -14.02
C PRO A 198 -16.13 23.28 -12.99
N ALA A 199 -16.42 22.36 -12.06
CA ALA A 199 -15.46 21.90 -11.07
C ALA A 199 -14.25 21.20 -11.71
N LEU A 200 -14.46 20.45 -12.80
CA LEU A 200 -13.39 19.77 -13.55
C LEU A 200 -12.57 20.71 -14.45
N MET A 201 -13.18 21.79 -14.94
CA MET A 201 -12.52 22.81 -15.76
C MET A 201 -11.82 23.91 -14.94
N GLY A 202 -11.80 23.81 -13.60
CA GLY A 202 -11.17 24.79 -12.72
C GLY A 202 -11.95 26.11 -12.59
N ALA A 203 -13.20 26.15 -13.05
CA ALA A 203 -14.11 27.26 -12.82
C ALA A 203 -14.76 27.08 -11.45
N SER A 204 -14.11 27.64 -10.43
CA SER A 204 -14.66 27.80 -9.08
C SER A 204 -15.82 28.78 -9.11
N ASN A 205 -17.01 28.30 -9.46
CA ASN A 205 -18.27 28.98 -9.17
C ASN A 205 -19.22 27.96 -8.54
N LEU A 206 -18.92 27.58 -7.31
CA LEU A 206 -19.94 27.12 -6.38
C LEU A 206 -20.56 28.39 -5.75
N PRO A 207 -21.89 28.55 -5.74
CA PRO A 207 -22.56 29.62 -5.00
C PRO A 207 -22.38 29.50 -3.49
#